data_AF-A0A7S1VV71-F1
#
_entry.id   AF-A0A7S1VV71-F1
#
_cell.length_a   1.000
_cell.length_b   1.000
_cell.length_c   1.000
_cell.angle_alpha   90.00
_cell.angle_beta   90.00
_cell.angle_gamma   90.00
#
_symmetry.space_group_name_H-M   'P 1'
#
loop_
_entity.id
_entity.type
_entity.pdbx_description
1 polymer ?
#
loop_
_entity_poly.entity_id
_entity_poly.type
_entity_poly.pdbx_seq_one_letter_code
_entity_poly.pdbx_strand_id
1 'polypeptide(L)'
;VWDSQDVSPNLQMNPSPMNSSQLSQQHLPQHGEPVFQARRNKRSASMRKMHMRQQSAQLFMEEVKGVEQAPACRNVLFVLLFLFHLVGMAFLGNTYGPDAFVEQEDPEDDLVAISYRNVIYVACLCGAFAVTLSTLALVLMTVISKKLVQVALIVTIALAFAWGTIGIGLSPKNFVPITGIICFALSIGYTFVVWERIPFSSSNLHTGLSGIRANSGTVVVAFAFQFLALLWTVYFAYVVIGVYDAVSIG
;
A
#
# COMPACT_ATOMS: atom_id res chain seq x y z
N VAL A 1 -7.05 36.29 15.90
CA VAL A 1 -5.86 36.90 16.54
C VAL A 1 -4.91 35.77 16.85
N TRP A 2 -3.95 35.55 15.95
CA TRP A 2 -2.62 34.94 16.09
C TRP A 2 -2.08 34.91 14.66
N ASP A 3 -1.50 36.05 14.27
CA ASP A 3 -0.66 36.20 13.09
C ASP A 3 0.59 35.33 13.25
N SER A 4 0.88 34.50 12.27
CA SER A 4 2.23 33.95 12.07
C SER A 4 2.68 34.40 10.69
N GLN A 5 3.37 35.54 10.69
CA GLN A 5 4.15 36.04 9.57
C GLN A 5 5.41 35.19 9.45
N ASP A 6 5.39 34.17 8.59
CA ASP A 6 6.62 33.55 8.11
C ASP A 6 7.14 34.35 6.92
N VAL A 7 8.09 35.23 7.24
CA VAL A 7 8.90 35.99 6.30
C VAL A 7 9.79 35.00 5.53
N SER A 8 9.40 34.69 4.29
CA SER A 8 10.28 33.97 3.36
C SER A 8 11.44 34.87 2.92
N PRO A 9 12.71 34.42 3.00
CA PRO A 9 13.82 35.17 2.46
C PRO A 9 13.78 35.15 0.92
N ASN A 10 13.72 36.35 0.33
CA ASN A 10 13.90 36.59 -1.10
C ASN A 10 15.26 36.05 -1.57
N LEU A 11 15.25 34.84 -2.17
CA LEU A 11 16.38 34.36 -2.95
C LEU A 11 16.34 35.06 -4.32
N GLN A 12 16.92 36.26 -4.40
CA GLN A 12 17.19 36.93 -5.67
C GLN A 12 18.23 36.11 -6.45
N MET A 13 17.76 35.26 -7.37
CA MET A 13 18.60 34.76 -8.46
C MET A 13 18.85 35.91 -9.42
N ASN A 14 20.07 36.44 -9.39
CA ASN A 14 20.57 37.41 -10.35
C ASN A 14 21.14 36.66 -11.57
N PRO A 15 20.48 36.63 -12.73
CA PRO A 15 21.06 35.99 -13.91
C PRO A 15 22.07 36.95 -14.54
N SER A 16 23.36 36.65 -14.39
CA SER A 16 24.41 37.32 -15.19
C SER A 16 24.25 36.91 -16.66
N PRO A 17 24.12 37.87 -17.61
CA PRO A 17 24.12 37.56 -19.03
C PRO A 17 25.55 37.28 -19.49
N MET A 18 25.88 36.02 -19.80
CA MET A 18 27.09 35.72 -20.57
C MET A 18 26.87 36.15 -22.02
N ASN A 19 27.44 37.30 -22.35
CA ASN A 19 27.56 37.85 -23.68
C ASN A 19 28.60 37.04 -24.47
N SER A 20 28.17 36.03 -25.22
CA SER A 20 29.00 35.29 -26.17
C SER A 20 28.82 35.88 -27.56
N SER A 21 29.27 37.11 -27.73
CA SER A 21 29.51 37.70 -29.04
C SER A 21 30.97 38.16 -29.10
N GLN A 22 31.63 37.79 -30.20
CA GLN A 22 32.99 38.16 -30.59
C GLN A 22 34.14 37.39 -29.93
N LEU A 23 34.63 36.36 -30.63
CA LEU A 23 36.04 36.39 -31.05
C LEU A 23 36.21 35.65 -32.38
N SER A 24 36.36 36.49 -33.42
CA SER A 24 37.25 36.34 -34.56
C SER A 24 37.23 35.08 -35.43
N GLN A 25 36.62 35.27 -36.60
CA GLN A 25 37.12 34.74 -37.88
C GLN A 25 38.62 35.04 -38.07
N GLN A 26 39.40 34.03 -38.45
CA GLN A 26 40.55 34.20 -39.33
C GLN A 26 40.78 32.91 -40.16
N HIS A 27 41.35 33.11 -41.34
CA HIS A 27 41.15 32.37 -42.60
C HIS A 27 42.27 31.35 -42.89
N LEU A 28 41.91 30.12 -43.32
CA LEU A 28 42.56 29.05 -44.17
C LEU A 28 44.08 28.71 -44.07
N PRO A 29 44.57 27.47 -44.40
CA PRO A 29 44.06 26.56 -45.44
C PRO A 29 43.95 25.04 -45.10
N GLN A 30 43.33 24.32 -46.05
CA GLN A 30 43.20 22.86 -46.15
C GLN A 30 44.50 22.08 -45.88
N HIS A 31 44.48 21.13 -44.94
CA HIS A 31 45.20 19.86 -45.10
C HIS A 31 44.79 18.81 -44.04
N GLY A 32 44.46 17.59 -44.50
CA GLY A 32 44.58 16.33 -43.74
C GLY A 32 43.61 16.10 -42.57
N GLU A 33 42.64 15.21 -42.77
CA GLU A 33 41.86 14.62 -41.67
C GLU A 33 42.74 14.00 -40.58
N PRO A 34 42.37 14.19 -39.31
CA PRO A 34 42.13 13.02 -38.48
C PRO A 34 40.74 13.09 -37.82
N VAL A 35 39.75 12.43 -38.43
CA VAL A 35 38.42 12.16 -37.85
C VAL A 35 38.53 11.08 -36.78
N PHE A 36 39.26 11.33 -35.68
CA PHE A 36 39.35 10.36 -34.58
C PHE A 36 39.51 10.95 -33.16
N GLN A 37 39.33 12.25 -32.94
CA GLN A 37 39.47 12.84 -31.59
C GLN A 37 38.22 13.50 -30.97
N ALA A 38 37.10 13.61 -31.68
CA ALA A 38 35.88 14.22 -31.13
C ALA A 38 35.08 13.31 -30.15
N ARG A 39 35.43 12.02 -30.03
CA ARG A 39 34.68 11.07 -29.19
C ARG A 39 35.13 11.05 -27.72
N ARG A 40 36.33 11.54 -27.40
CA ARG A 40 36.89 11.50 -26.03
C ARG A 40 36.40 12.66 -25.14
N ASN A 41 36.16 13.85 -25.71
CA ASN A 41 35.67 15.01 -24.94
C ASN A 41 34.18 14.98 -24.57
N LYS A 42 33.34 14.21 -25.28
CA LYS A 42 31.94 14.04 -24.88
C LYS A 42 31.79 13.30 -23.53
N ARG A 43 32.74 12.42 -23.18
CA ARG A 43 32.74 11.71 -21.90
C ARG A 43 33.02 12.63 -20.72
N SER A 44 33.95 13.58 -20.83
CA SER A 44 34.25 14.52 -19.72
C SER A 44 33.11 15.51 -19.51
N ALA A 45 32.50 16.03 -20.57
CA ALA A 45 31.33 16.90 -20.48
C ALA A 45 30.11 16.16 -19.90
N SER A 46 29.89 14.89 -20.26
CA SER A 46 28.82 14.06 -19.70
C SER A 46 29.04 13.74 -18.22
N MET A 47 30.27 13.40 -17.82
CA MET A 47 30.60 13.18 -16.40
C MET A 47 30.39 14.44 -15.57
N ARG A 48 30.77 15.61 -16.08
CA ARG A 48 30.58 16.89 -15.38
C ARG A 48 29.10 17.22 -15.20
N LYS A 49 28.26 16.96 -16.21
CA LYS A 49 26.80 17.11 -16.11
C LYS A 49 26.17 16.13 -15.12
N MET A 50 26.68 14.90 -15.06
CA MET A 50 26.23 13.89 -14.09
C MET A 50 26.59 14.29 -12.65
N HIS A 51 27.82 14.77 -12.42
CA HIS A 51 28.27 15.24 -11.11
C HIS A 51 27.46 16.44 -10.61
N MET A 52 27.17 17.41 -11.49
CA MET A 52 26.30 18.56 -11.19
C MET A 52 24.89 18.12 -10.76
N ARG A 53 24.31 17.12 -11.45
CA ARG A 53 22.98 16.56 -11.10
C ARG A 53 22.98 15.81 -9.78
N GLN A 54 24.05 15.09 -9.46
CA GLN A 54 24.20 14.42 -8.18
C GLN A 54 24.34 15.41 -7.03
N GLN A 55 25.13 16.48 -7.20
CA GLN A 55 25.23 17.54 -6.20
C GLN A 55 23.91 18.27 -5.97
N SER A 56 23.16 18.59 -7.02
CA SER A 56 21.84 19.21 -6.83
C SER A 56 20.89 18.27 -6.09
N ALA A 57 20.87 16.98 -6.43
CA ALA A 57 20.04 16.00 -5.74
C ALA A 57 20.47 15.81 -4.28
N GLN A 58 21.77 15.85 -3.98
CA GLN A 58 22.27 15.79 -2.61
C GLN A 58 21.85 17.00 -1.80
N LEU A 59 21.94 18.22 -2.36
CA LEU A 59 21.46 19.43 -1.69
C LEU A 59 19.96 19.33 -1.36
N PHE A 60 19.14 18.85 -2.30
CA PHE A 60 17.71 18.64 -2.03
C PHE A 60 17.45 17.47 -1.07
N MET A 61 18.26 16.41 -1.07
CA MET A 61 18.09 15.30 -0.13
C MET A 61 18.56 15.62 1.29
N GLU A 62 19.52 16.53 1.44
CA GLU A 62 20.04 16.95 2.75
C GLU A 62 18.97 17.71 3.53
N GLU A 63 18.14 18.50 2.84
CA GLU A 63 16.98 19.19 3.43
C GLU A 63 15.83 18.22 3.79
N VAL A 64 15.76 17.06 3.13
CA VAL A 64 14.75 16.01 3.40
C VAL A 64 15.29 14.93 4.35
N LYS A 65 16.54 15.06 4.82
CA LYS A 65 17.11 14.17 5.82
C LYS A 65 16.33 14.40 7.12
N GLY A 66 15.44 13.46 7.43
CA GLY A 66 14.54 13.58 8.57
C GLY A 66 15.29 14.00 9.84
N VAL A 67 14.75 14.98 10.55
CA VAL A 67 15.28 15.43 11.84
C VAL A 67 15.36 14.21 12.76
N GLU A 68 16.47 14.06 13.49
CA GLU A 68 16.57 13.03 14.53
C GLU A 68 15.38 13.19 15.47
N GLN A 69 14.46 12.24 15.40
CA GLN A 69 13.32 12.24 16.28
C GLN A 69 13.83 11.92 17.68
N ALA A 70 13.68 12.86 18.61
CA ALA A 70 14.02 12.62 20.00
C ALA A 70 13.33 11.33 20.47
N PRO A 71 14.03 10.44 21.21
CA PRO A 71 13.46 9.18 21.68
C PRO A 71 12.32 9.48 22.67
N ALA A 72 11.11 9.65 22.13
CA ALA A 72 9.91 9.91 22.90
C ALA A 72 9.22 8.58 23.17
N CYS A 73 9.08 8.23 24.45
CA CYS A 73 8.34 7.04 24.90
C CYS A 73 6.81 7.25 24.80
N ARG A 74 6.32 7.77 23.67
CA ARG A 74 4.90 8.10 23.46
C ARG A 74 4.01 6.85 23.35
N ASN A 75 4.60 5.67 23.23
CA ASN A 75 3.88 4.43 22.94
C ASN A 75 3.68 3.52 24.15
N VAL A 76 4.10 3.91 25.36
CA VAL A 76 3.99 3.05 26.56
C VAL A 76 2.53 2.65 26.83
N LEU A 77 1.60 3.62 26.74
CA LEU A 77 0.18 3.34 26.95
C LEU A 77 -0.39 2.35 25.91
N PHE A 78 0.00 2.49 24.63
CA PHE A 78 -0.43 1.56 23.58
C PHE A 78 0.15 0.16 23.78
N VAL A 79 1.40 0.05 24.26
CA VAL A 79 2.02 -1.23 24.58
C VAL A 79 1.30 -1.91 25.75
N LEU A 80 0.97 -1.15 26.81
CA LEU A 80 0.21 -1.68 27.95
C LEU A 80 -1.19 -2.15 27.54
N LEU A 81 -1.89 -1.37 26.70
CA LEU A 81 -3.21 -1.73 26.19
C LEU A 81 -3.14 -2.97 25.30
N PHE A 82 -2.12 -3.09 24.45
CA PHE A 82 -1.89 -4.26 23.61
C PHE A 82 -1.60 -5.52 24.46
N LEU A 83 -0.74 -5.41 25.47
CA LEU A 83 -0.43 -6.51 26.40
C LEU A 83 -1.66 -6.92 27.20
N PHE A 84 -2.42 -5.96 27.72
CA PHE A 84 -3.68 -6.22 28.41
C PHE A 84 -4.68 -6.95 27.52
N HIS A 85 -4.85 -6.50 26.27
CA HIS A 85 -5.70 -7.17 25.28
C HIS A 85 -5.23 -8.61 25.02
N LEU A 86 -3.92 -8.82 24.84
CA LEU A 86 -3.35 -10.15 24.58
C LEU A 86 -3.59 -11.10 25.77
N VAL A 87 -3.33 -10.63 27.00
CA VAL A 87 -3.60 -11.41 28.23
C VAL A 87 -5.08 -11.70 28.39
N GLY A 88 -5.95 -10.71 28.13
CA GLY A 88 -7.40 -10.89 28.19
C GLY A 88 -7.89 -11.95 27.18
N MET A 89 -7.42 -11.90 25.94
CA MET A 89 -7.75 -12.90 24.91
C MET A 89 -7.20 -14.29 25.25
N ALA A 90 -6.00 -14.38 25.84
CA ALA A 90 -5.44 -15.64 26.31
C ALA A 90 -6.25 -16.23 27.47
N PHE A 91 -6.64 -15.40 28.45
CA PHE A 91 -7.44 -15.80 29.59
C PHE A 91 -8.85 -16.26 29.18
N LEU A 92 -9.54 -15.48 28.35
CA LEU A 92 -10.88 -15.81 27.87
C LEU A 92 -10.86 -17.09 27.01
N GLY A 93 -9.87 -17.22 26.12
CA GLY A 93 -9.74 -18.41 25.28
C GLY A 93 -9.43 -19.68 26.07
N ASN A 94 -8.61 -19.61 27.11
CA ASN A 94 -8.34 -20.77 27.96
C ASN A 94 -9.51 -21.13 28.87
N THR A 95 -10.27 -20.13 29.33
CA THR A 95 -11.39 -20.33 30.25
C THR A 95 -12.63 -20.86 29.53
N TYR A 96 -13.03 -20.25 28.42
CA TYR A 96 -14.31 -20.53 27.75
C TYR A 96 -14.15 -21.27 26.42
N GLY A 97 -12.94 -21.34 25.89
CA GLY A 97 -12.68 -21.96 24.61
C GLY A 97 -12.91 -23.46 24.58
N PRO A 98 -12.38 -24.26 25.54
CA PRO A 98 -12.51 -25.72 25.51
C PRO A 98 -13.96 -26.20 25.61
N ASP A 99 -14.77 -25.50 26.40
CA ASP A 99 -16.17 -25.87 26.66
C ASP A 99 -17.01 -25.81 25.38
N ALA A 100 -16.71 -24.87 24.47
CA ALA A 100 -17.37 -24.75 23.17
C ALA A 100 -17.08 -25.89 22.17
N PHE A 101 -16.16 -26.82 22.48
CA PHE A 101 -15.81 -27.96 21.61
C PHE A 101 -16.23 -29.30 22.18
N VAL A 102 -16.74 -29.34 23.41
CA VAL A 102 -17.33 -30.56 23.94
C VAL A 102 -18.66 -30.74 23.21
N GLU A 103 -18.76 -31.81 22.42
CA GLU A 103 -20.01 -32.18 21.75
C GLU A 103 -21.10 -32.35 22.82
N GLN A 104 -22.02 -31.38 22.92
CA GLN A 104 -23.23 -31.57 23.69
C GLN A 104 -24.08 -32.59 22.95
N GLU A 105 -24.18 -33.79 23.52
CA GLU A 105 -25.20 -34.78 23.18
C GLU A 105 -26.56 -34.26 23.68
N ASP A 106 -27.14 -33.25 23.00
CA ASP A 106 -28.50 -32.83 23.30
C ASP A 106 -29.51 -33.30 22.23
N PRO A 107 -30.69 -33.76 22.67
CA PRO A 107 -31.62 -34.54 21.86
C PRO A 107 -32.54 -33.64 21.04
N GLU A 108 -32.85 -34.10 19.82
CA GLU A 108 -33.94 -33.70 18.93
C GLU A 108 -34.69 -32.40 19.28
N ASP A 109 -34.17 -31.24 18.86
CA ASP A 109 -35.00 -30.04 18.66
C ASP A 109 -34.51 -29.26 17.44
N ASP A 110 -35.44 -28.86 16.57
CA ASP A 110 -35.29 -28.26 15.24
C ASP A 110 -34.60 -26.87 15.19
N LEU A 111 -33.88 -26.49 16.25
CA LEU A 111 -32.98 -25.34 16.22
C LEU A 111 -31.73 -25.72 15.44
N VAL A 112 -31.43 -24.97 14.39
CA VAL A 112 -30.19 -25.10 13.61
C VAL A 112 -29.00 -24.97 14.56
N ALA A 113 -28.53 -26.08 15.10
CA ALA A 113 -27.35 -26.14 15.94
C ALA A 113 -26.16 -25.73 15.08
N ILE A 114 -25.73 -24.48 15.22
CA ILE A 114 -24.55 -23.97 14.52
C ILE A 114 -23.36 -24.75 15.09
N SER A 115 -22.95 -25.82 14.40
CA SER A 115 -21.81 -26.60 14.84
C SER A 115 -20.58 -25.70 14.81
N TYR A 116 -20.00 -25.41 15.97
CA TYR A 116 -18.84 -24.52 16.13
C TYR A 116 -17.65 -24.94 15.25
N ARG A 117 -17.54 -26.25 15.01
CA ARG A 117 -16.60 -26.85 14.07
C ARG A 117 -16.76 -26.33 12.63
N ASN A 118 -18.00 -26.14 12.16
CA ASN A 118 -18.28 -25.60 10.83
C ASN A 118 -17.88 -24.13 10.72
N VAL A 119 -18.06 -23.34 11.78
CA VAL A 119 -17.66 -21.93 11.80
C VAL A 119 -16.15 -21.79 11.65
N ILE A 120 -15.38 -22.61 12.37
CA ILE A 120 -13.91 -22.63 12.21
C ILE A 120 -13.50 -23.09 10.82
N TYR A 121 -14.15 -24.12 10.25
CA TYR A 121 -13.85 -24.55 8.89
C TYR A 121 -14.11 -23.44 7.86
N VAL A 122 -15.23 -22.72 7.98
CA VAL A 122 -15.54 -21.57 7.12
C VAL A 122 -14.54 -20.44 7.32
N ALA A 123 -14.14 -20.13 8.56
CA ALA A 123 -13.13 -19.12 8.86
C ALA A 123 -11.76 -19.48 8.24
N CYS A 124 -11.33 -20.73 8.37
CA CYS A 124 -10.10 -21.23 7.77
C CYS A 124 -10.14 -21.20 6.24
N LEU A 125 -11.24 -21.64 5.63
CA LEU A 125 -11.42 -21.64 4.17
C LEU A 125 -11.42 -20.20 3.62
N CYS A 126 -12.14 -19.30 4.28
CA CYS A 126 -12.16 -17.88 3.96
C CYS A 126 -10.77 -17.25 4.10
N GLY A 127 -10.06 -17.55 5.19
CA GLY A 127 -8.69 -17.09 5.43
C GLY A 127 -7.71 -17.60 4.36
N ALA A 128 -7.77 -18.88 4.01
CA ALA A 128 -6.95 -19.46 2.95
C ALA A 128 -7.24 -18.82 1.59
N PHE A 129 -8.51 -18.60 1.26
CA PHE A 129 -8.92 -17.88 0.05
C PHE A 129 -8.42 -16.43 0.05
N ALA A 130 -8.46 -15.74 1.19
CA ALA A 130 -7.92 -14.38 1.30
C ALA A 130 -6.39 -14.35 1.08
N VAL A 131 -5.65 -15.33 1.60
CA VAL A 131 -4.20 -15.45 1.38
C VAL A 131 -3.86 -15.72 -0.08
N THR A 132 -4.59 -16.61 -0.76
CA THR A 132 -4.38 -16.88 -2.19
C THR A 132 -4.71 -15.65 -3.04
N LEU A 133 -5.82 -14.97 -2.74
CA LEU A 133 -6.20 -13.73 -3.42
C LEU A 133 -5.16 -12.61 -3.19
N SER A 134 -4.65 -12.47 -1.97
CA SER A 134 -3.58 -11.52 -1.63
C SER A 134 -2.28 -11.84 -2.39
N THR A 135 -1.91 -13.12 -2.47
CA THR A 135 -0.75 -13.59 -3.25
C THR A 135 -0.92 -13.26 -4.73
N LEU A 136 -2.09 -13.56 -5.29
CA LEU A 136 -2.41 -13.25 -6.68
C LEU A 136 -2.35 -11.75 -6.94
N ALA A 137 -2.90 -10.94 -6.03
CA ALA A 137 -2.82 -9.49 -6.11
C ALA A 137 -1.35 -9.03 -6.12
N LEU A 138 -0.50 -9.49 -5.20
CA LEU A 138 0.92 -9.15 -5.18
C LEU A 138 1.62 -9.53 -6.49
N VAL A 139 1.39 -10.73 -7.01
CA VAL A 139 1.96 -11.19 -8.28
C VAL A 139 1.50 -10.29 -9.43
N LEU A 140 0.20 -10.03 -9.55
CA LEU A 140 -0.34 -9.12 -10.56
C LEU A 140 0.28 -7.72 -10.44
N MET A 141 0.47 -7.22 -9.23
CA MET A 141 1.10 -5.93 -8.99
C MET A 141 2.55 -5.94 -9.51
N THR A 142 3.32 -6.98 -9.18
CA THR A 142 4.73 -7.09 -9.63
C THR A 142 4.87 -7.23 -11.15
N VAL A 143 3.97 -7.97 -11.81
CA VAL A 143 4.03 -8.22 -13.26
C VAL A 143 3.57 -7.01 -14.06
N ILE A 144 2.50 -6.34 -13.64
CA ILE A 144 1.80 -5.31 -14.44
C ILE A 144 1.92 -3.91 -13.82
N SER A 145 2.91 -3.64 -12.99
CA SER A 145 3.10 -2.37 -12.25
C SER A 145 2.87 -1.07 -13.05
N LYS A 146 3.24 -1.03 -14.35
CA LYS A 146 3.03 0.16 -15.22
C LYS A 146 1.57 0.44 -15.56
N LYS A 147 0.72 -0.59 -15.61
CA LYS A 147 -0.71 -0.51 -15.97
C LYS A 147 -1.63 -0.87 -14.81
N LEU A 148 -1.07 -1.35 -13.69
CA LEU A 148 -1.76 -1.79 -12.50
C LEU A 148 -2.80 -0.77 -12.01
N VAL A 149 -2.43 0.51 -11.90
CA VAL A 149 -3.36 1.55 -11.41
C VAL A 149 -4.56 1.72 -12.37
N GLN A 150 -4.34 1.67 -13.69
CA GLN A 150 -5.42 1.74 -14.67
C GLN A 150 -6.32 0.49 -14.61
N VAL A 151 -5.72 -0.70 -14.50
CA VAL A 151 -6.45 -1.97 -14.37
C VAL A 151 -7.25 -2.01 -13.07
N ALA A 152 -6.66 -1.59 -11.94
CA ALA A 152 -7.32 -1.56 -10.64
C ALA A 152 -8.55 -0.64 -10.65
N LEU A 153 -8.45 0.54 -11.28
CA LEU A 153 -9.61 1.44 -11.42
C LEU A 153 -10.73 0.79 -12.25
N ILE A 154 -10.41 0.15 -13.37
CA ILE A 154 -11.40 -0.56 -14.19
C ILE A 154 -12.05 -1.71 -13.41
N VAL A 155 -11.24 -2.48 -12.68
CA VAL A 155 -11.72 -3.59 -11.84
C VAL A 155 -12.64 -3.08 -10.72
N THR A 156 -12.29 -1.99 -10.05
CA THR A 156 -13.14 -1.37 -9.02
C THR A 156 -14.48 -0.90 -9.60
N ILE A 157 -14.46 -0.24 -10.76
CA ILE A 157 -15.68 0.18 -11.47
C ILE A 157 -16.54 -1.05 -11.84
N ALA A 158 -15.93 -2.11 -12.36
CA ALA A 158 -16.63 -3.34 -12.73
C ALA A 158 -17.22 -4.07 -11.50
N LEU A 159 -16.48 -4.13 -10.39
CA LEU A 159 -16.95 -4.72 -9.14
C LEU A 159 -18.08 -3.91 -8.51
N ALA A 160 -17.98 -2.57 -8.50
CA ALA A 160 -19.05 -1.70 -8.01
C ALA A 160 -20.33 -1.88 -8.85
N PHE A 161 -20.18 -1.99 -10.17
CA PHE A 161 -21.28 -2.27 -11.08
C PHE A 161 -21.90 -3.65 -10.82
N ALA A 162 -21.09 -4.71 -10.75
CA ALA A 162 -21.55 -6.07 -10.46
C ALA A 162 -22.24 -6.18 -9.10
N TRP A 163 -21.68 -5.53 -8.07
CA TRP A 163 -22.28 -5.48 -6.74
C TRP A 163 -23.65 -4.76 -6.76
N GLY A 164 -23.74 -3.65 -7.48
CA GLY A 164 -24.99 -2.93 -7.69
C GLY A 164 -26.05 -3.78 -8.41
N THR A 165 -25.69 -4.46 -9.50
CA THR A 165 -26.63 -5.27 -10.29
C THR A 165 -27.09 -6.52 -9.55
N ILE A 166 -26.20 -7.21 -8.83
CA ILE A 166 -26.56 -8.34 -7.95
C ILE A 166 -27.53 -7.86 -6.86
N GLY A 167 -27.29 -6.67 -6.29
CA GLY A 167 -28.18 -6.07 -5.30
C GLY A 167 -29.62 -5.86 -5.80
N ILE A 168 -29.78 -5.44 -7.06
CA ILE A 168 -31.11 -5.27 -7.69
C ILE A 168 -31.80 -6.64 -7.88
N GLY A 169 -31.04 -7.65 -8.32
CA GLY A 169 -31.58 -8.98 -8.64
C GLY A 169 -32.03 -9.80 -7.43
N LEU A 170 -31.33 -9.69 -6.30
CA LEU A 170 -31.63 -10.49 -5.11
C LEU A 170 -32.67 -9.85 -4.18
N SER A 171 -32.71 -8.51 -4.08
CA SER A 171 -33.75 -7.85 -3.27
C SER A 171 -33.86 -6.35 -3.56
N PRO A 172 -34.88 -5.91 -4.33
CA PRO A 172 -34.99 -4.52 -4.79
C PRO A 172 -35.33 -3.49 -3.69
N LYS A 173 -35.67 -3.92 -2.46
CA LYS A 173 -35.91 -3.01 -1.32
C LYS A 173 -34.70 -2.82 -0.39
N ASN A 174 -33.58 -3.47 -0.69
CA ASN A 174 -32.41 -3.40 0.18
C ASN A 174 -31.54 -2.17 -0.10
N PHE A 175 -30.79 -1.75 0.91
CA PHE A 175 -29.81 -0.67 0.82
C PHE A 175 -28.66 -0.96 -0.16
N VAL A 176 -28.44 -2.24 -0.46
CA VAL A 176 -27.33 -2.76 -1.29
C VAL A 176 -27.25 -2.12 -2.69
N PRO A 177 -28.29 -2.13 -3.54
CA PRO A 177 -28.24 -1.49 -4.86
C PRO A 177 -27.95 0.02 -4.79
N ILE A 178 -28.49 0.72 -3.79
CA ILE A 178 -28.26 2.17 -3.60
C ILE A 178 -26.77 2.43 -3.36
N THR A 179 -26.14 1.65 -2.47
CA THR A 179 -24.70 1.78 -2.21
C THR A 179 -23.85 1.43 -3.42
N GLY A 180 -24.25 0.45 -4.22
CA GLY A 180 -23.54 0.06 -5.45
C GLY A 180 -23.53 1.19 -6.48
N ILE A 181 -24.67 1.83 -6.73
CA ILE A 181 -24.79 2.95 -7.67
C ILE A 181 -23.96 4.16 -7.21
N ILE A 182 -24.01 4.50 -5.93
CA ILE A 182 -23.22 5.61 -5.36
C ILE A 182 -21.72 5.30 -5.48
N CYS A 183 -21.30 4.10 -5.10
CA CYS A 183 -19.90 3.67 -5.20
C CYS A 183 -19.39 3.70 -6.66
N PHE A 184 -20.23 3.28 -7.61
CA PHE A 184 -19.93 3.34 -9.04
C PHE A 184 -19.77 4.79 -9.54
N ALA A 185 -20.70 5.69 -9.18
CA ALA A 185 -20.62 7.11 -9.55
C ALA A 185 -19.37 7.79 -8.96
N LEU A 186 -19.06 7.52 -7.69
CA LEU A 186 -17.84 8.01 -7.04
C LEU A 186 -16.57 7.47 -7.70
N SER A 187 -16.56 6.19 -8.08
CA SER A 187 -15.41 5.56 -8.75
C SER A 187 -15.12 6.19 -10.12
N ILE A 188 -16.17 6.50 -10.89
CA ILE A 188 -16.04 7.20 -12.17
C ILE A 188 -15.55 8.64 -11.96
N GLY A 189 -16.17 9.38 -11.03
CA GLY A 189 -15.76 10.75 -10.72
C GLY A 189 -14.30 10.83 -10.27
N TYR A 190 -13.89 9.93 -9.37
CA TYR A 190 -12.51 9.81 -8.93
C TYR A 190 -11.55 9.50 -10.09
N THR A 191 -11.93 8.60 -10.99
CA THR A 191 -11.12 8.23 -12.15
C THR A 191 -10.81 9.43 -13.04
N PHE A 192 -11.79 10.32 -13.27
CA PHE A 192 -11.56 11.54 -14.06
C PHE A 192 -10.61 12.52 -13.37
N VAL A 193 -10.77 12.74 -12.06
CA VAL A 193 -9.92 13.67 -11.31
C VAL A 193 -8.47 13.19 -11.25
N VAL A 194 -8.26 11.88 -11.08
CA VAL A 194 -6.92 11.32 -10.87
C VAL A 194 -6.19 11.00 -12.18
N TRP A 195 -6.88 10.99 -13.33
CA TRP A 195 -6.35 10.49 -14.61
C TRP A 195 -4.99 11.06 -14.99
N GLU A 196 -4.78 12.37 -14.78
CA GLU A 196 -3.53 13.07 -15.08
C GLU A 196 -2.38 12.72 -14.10
N ARG A 197 -2.70 12.31 -12.87
CA ARG A 197 -1.72 11.98 -11.81
C ARG A 197 -1.28 10.51 -11.81
N ILE A 198 -2.03 9.61 -12.46
CA ILE A 198 -1.72 8.17 -12.57
C ILE A 198 -0.29 7.85 -13.06
N PRO A 199 0.26 8.47 -14.13
CA PRO A 199 1.56 8.06 -14.68
C PRO A 199 2.75 8.32 -13.74
N PHE A 200 2.61 9.31 -12.84
CA PHE A 200 3.62 9.57 -11.82
C PHE A 200 3.62 8.48 -10.75
N SER A 201 2.44 8.15 -10.22
CA SER A 201 2.28 7.11 -9.19
C SER A 201 2.68 5.72 -9.71
N SER A 202 2.38 5.38 -10.97
CA SER A 202 2.75 4.09 -11.54
C SER A 202 4.27 3.93 -11.69
N SER A 203 5.00 5.02 -11.97
CA SER A 203 6.47 5.02 -12.04
C SER A 203 7.11 4.80 -10.67
N ASN A 204 6.55 5.43 -9.63
CA ASN A 204 6.99 5.23 -8.24
C ASN A 204 6.68 3.80 -7.77
N LEU A 205 5.48 3.29 -8.07
CA LEU A 205 5.07 1.92 -7.74
C LEU A 205 5.92 0.87 -8.47
N HIS A 206 6.25 1.11 -9.74
CA HIS A 206 7.17 0.26 -10.49
C HIS A 206 8.56 0.18 -9.84
N THR A 207 9.08 1.33 -9.40
CA THR A 207 10.37 1.40 -8.71
C THR A 207 10.32 0.68 -7.36
N GLY A 208 9.26 0.90 -6.58
CA GLY A 208 9.06 0.22 -5.29
C GLY A 208 8.94 -1.31 -5.43
N LEU A 209 8.16 -1.78 -6.41
CA LEU A 209 8.01 -3.21 -6.69
C LEU A 209 9.28 -3.84 -7.26
N SER A 210 10.07 -3.08 -8.03
CA SER A 210 11.39 -3.52 -8.48
C SER A 210 12.34 -3.73 -7.29
N GLY A 211 12.30 -2.83 -6.30
CA GLY A 211 13.04 -2.97 -5.05
C GLY A 211 12.61 -4.19 -4.22
N ILE A 212 11.30 -4.46 -4.12
CA ILE A 212 10.76 -5.66 -3.47
C ILE A 212 11.20 -6.93 -4.21
N ARG A 213 11.20 -6.91 -5.54
CA ARG A 213 11.63 -8.05 -6.36
C ARG A 213 13.12 -8.33 -6.22
N ALA A 214 13.95 -7.29 -6.11
CA ALA A 214 15.38 -7.42 -5.87
C ALA A 214 15.70 -8.00 -4.48
N ASN A 215 14.79 -7.85 -3.52
CA ASN A 215 14.93 -8.33 -2.15
C ASN A 215 13.74 -9.23 -1.77
N SER A 216 13.71 -10.44 -2.33
CA SER A 216 12.63 -11.41 -2.10
C SER A 216 12.41 -11.77 -0.62
N GLY A 217 13.42 -11.58 0.24
CA GLY A 217 13.29 -11.79 1.69
C GLY A 217 12.15 -10.99 2.32
N THR A 218 11.89 -9.76 1.84
CA THR A 218 10.78 -8.93 2.33
C THR A 218 9.42 -9.58 2.06
N VAL A 219 9.27 -10.25 0.91
CA VAL A 219 8.02 -10.95 0.54
C VAL A 219 7.79 -12.15 1.46
N VAL A 220 8.85 -12.91 1.76
CA VAL A 220 8.76 -14.06 2.69
C VAL A 220 8.35 -13.62 4.09
N VAL A 221 8.97 -12.55 4.59
CA VAL A 221 8.61 -11.97 5.90
C VAL A 221 7.15 -11.50 5.91
N ALA A 222 6.68 -10.84 4.84
CA ALA A 222 5.29 -10.42 4.73
C ALA A 222 4.32 -11.61 4.79
N PHE A 223 4.62 -12.72 4.10
CA PHE A 223 3.80 -13.93 4.17
C PHE A 223 3.82 -14.60 5.55
N ALA A 224 4.95 -14.57 6.26
CA ALA A 224 5.02 -15.08 7.62
C ALA A 224 4.11 -14.28 8.57
N PHE A 225 4.12 -12.94 8.48
CA PHE A 225 3.20 -12.09 9.23
C PHE A 225 1.75 -12.28 8.81
N GLN A 226 1.47 -12.46 7.51
CA GLN A 226 0.13 -12.75 7.00
C GLN A 226 -0.42 -14.07 7.58
N PHE A 227 0.41 -15.11 7.67
CA PHE A 227 0.02 -16.38 8.26
C PHE A 227 -0.23 -16.25 9.76
N LEU A 228 0.62 -15.53 10.48
CA LEU A 228 0.42 -15.25 11.90
C LEU A 228 -0.87 -14.48 12.15
N ALA A 229 -1.18 -13.49 11.30
CA ALA A 229 -2.44 -12.76 11.36
C ALA A 229 -3.65 -13.69 11.13
N LEU A 230 -3.56 -14.64 10.20
CA LEU A 230 -4.60 -15.65 9.98
C LEU A 230 -4.80 -16.51 11.23
N LEU A 231 -3.73 -17.05 11.81
CA LEU A 231 -3.82 -17.83 13.06
C LEU A 231 -4.46 -17.01 14.19
N TRP A 232 -4.07 -15.73 14.31
CA TRP A 232 -4.66 -14.82 15.28
C TRP A 232 -6.16 -14.60 15.04
N THR A 233 -6.60 -14.45 13.79
CA THR A 233 -8.03 -14.31 13.48
C THR A 233 -8.84 -15.57 13.78
N VAL A 234 -8.28 -16.76 13.53
CA VAL A 234 -8.93 -18.04 13.87
C VAL A 234 -9.03 -18.18 15.39
N TYR A 235 -7.96 -17.87 16.12
CA TYR A 235 -7.97 -17.86 17.57
C TYR A 235 -8.99 -16.85 18.13
N PHE A 236 -9.07 -15.67 17.54
CA PHE A 236 -10.07 -14.67 17.92
C PHE A 236 -11.50 -15.19 17.73
N ALA A 237 -11.80 -15.81 16.58
CA ALA A 237 -13.11 -16.43 16.34
C ALA A 237 -13.42 -17.53 17.37
N TYR A 238 -12.43 -18.37 17.70
CA TYR A 238 -12.54 -19.40 18.74
C TYR A 238 -12.92 -18.79 20.11
N VAL A 239 -12.24 -17.73 20.54
CA VAL A 239 -12.55 -17.07 21.82
C VAL A 239 -13.93 -16.42 21.81
N VAL A 240 -14.29 -15.71 20.73
CA VAL A 240 -15.60 -15.04 20.63
C VAL A 240 -16.74 -16.04 20.70
N ILE A 241 -16.60 -17.18 20.03
CA ILE A 241 -17.58 -18.26 20.07
C ILE A 241 -17.71 -18.83 21.49
N GLY A 242 -16.59 -19.15 22.15
CA GLY A 242 -16.63 -19.69 23.51
C GLY A 242 -17.24 -18.72 24.53
N VAL A 243 -16.93 -17.43 24.41
CA VAL A 243 -17.56 -16.39 25.26
C VAL A 243 -19.05 -16.25 24.94
N TYR A 244 -19.45 -16.30 23.67
CA TYR A 244 -20.85 -16.23 23.27
C TYR A 244 -21.65 -17.39 23.84
N ASP A 245 -21.12 -18.61 23.73
CA ASP A 245 -21.72 -19.83 24.29
C ASP A 245 -21.90 -19.70 25.81
N ALA A 246 -20.84 -19.34 26.53
CA ALA A 246 -20.86 -19.16 27.98
C ALA A 246 -21.86 -18.09 28.45
N VAL A 247 -22.04 -17.00 27.69
CA VAL A 247 -23.01 -15.94 27.99
C VAL A 247 -24.45 -16.33 27.63
N SER A 248 -24.62 -17.23 26.67
CA SER A 248 -25.95 -17.68 26.23
C SER A 248 -26.52 -18.80 27.09
N ILE A 249 -25.65 -19.68 27.62
CA ILE A 249 -26.02 -20.82 28.47
C ILE A 249 -26.05 -20.44 29.95
N GLY A 250 -25.17 -19.53 30.40
CA GLY A 250 -25.07 -19.06 31.79
C GLY A 250 -26.04 -17.94 32.12
#